data_AF-A0A961G498-F1
#
_entry.id   AF-A0A961G498-F1
#
_cell.length_a   1.000
_cell.length_b   1.000
_cell.length_c   1.000
_cell.angle_alpha   90.00
_cell.angle_beta   90.00
_cell.angle_gamma   90.00
#
_symmetry.space_group_name_H-M   'P 1'
#
loop_
_entity.id
_entity.type
_entity.pdbx_description
1 polymer ?
#
loop_
_entity_poly.entity_id
_entity_poly.type
_entity_poly.pdbx_seq_one_letter_code
_entity_poly.pdbx_strand_id
1 'polypeptide(L)'
;MNGSPCDVSWLPLRRHLLAAGCLLLITGCHSASLVKVNNAHPFGAPKDDLLHPGKRSPVTKAMVAQHHRGSTPLEIVKQWDAKAAGSPALSNERLTLAEILCDEAARLEKKQPATAVGWYLQAAETAYPGALESHRKGTASPWLTLYNHACSETAKLSWAAFSGGATSRTFEGPLRTYQIKVADTKDRTFAPSYFDEIRTAENLKIHGYQVRETVTGIGGALVGGRRHTPERAVADPLMHSIGMELPVTATLQFAPSGKSDQVLLSLHDVLMTDKARLGPQEVTLAADFTAPLALLAALNPPKNVGRDAMLHPAKHLEETGLFQVEPLRSNKIPVILVHGLSKTPAVWAKAINQLRSDPEIREHYQFICFGYPSGFPAVFCGAALRHHLEEFQRVADPDRQNPLMKQTVLVGKSYGGVLSSLQIRDSGETLRELFVDRPLESIALPEHQRHSLESMLYFQHNPNIARTIFLVTPHRGTDVADKPIVALANRIIRYPADILFDGNVEEFPGLTELGRATLHAPPTSVMNLKAHSPILESVKSLPIGRKMPLHSIIGKIGDKPLPESNDKMVPYWSSHLDEAVSEIVVPTKHGHIAHHPDSIEEMRRILRLHLAELPGTARH
;
A
#
# COMPACT_ATOMS: atom_id res chain seq x y z
N MET A 1 0.08 -67.88 -12.40
CA MET A 1 0.02 -66.89 -13.49
C MET A 1 -1.26 -66.09 -13.36
N ASN A 2 -1.12 -64.77 -13.48
CA ASN A 2 -2.12 -63.73 -13.77
C ASN A 2 -3.21 -63.40 -12.73
N GLY A 3 -3.07 -62.23 -12.11
CA GLY A 3 -4.13 -61.43 -11.49
C GLY A 3 -3.67 -59.96 -11.36
N SER A 4 -4.32 -59.07 -12.13
CA SER A 4 -3.99 -57.66 -12.41
C SER A 4 -3.97 -56.70 -11.20
N PRO A 5 -3.33 -55.52 -11.30
CA PRO A 5 -3.31 -54.53 -10.22
C PRO A 5 -4.48 -53.53 -10.28
N CYS A 6 -5.07 -53.32 -9.10
CA CYS A 6 -5.65 -52.08 -8.56
C CYS A 6 -6.32 -51.08 -9.51
N ASP A 7 -7.65 -51.06 -9.50
CA ASP A 7 -8.46 -49.93 -9.94
C ASP A 7 -8.77 -49.02 -8.72
N VAL A 8 -7.85 -48.10 -8.39
CA VAL A 8 -8.09 -47.05 -7.40
C VAL A 8 -8.91 -45.96 -8.07
N SER A 9 -10.20 -45.90 -7.75
CA SER A 9 -11.11 -44.90 -8.32
C SER A 9 -10.65 -43.46 -8.03
N TRP A 10 -10.21 -42.76 -9.08
CA TRP A 10 -9.79 -41.34 -9.06
C TRP A 10 -10.95 -40.34 -8.97
N LEU A 11 -12.18 -40.80 -8.74
CA LEU A 11 -13.39 -39.97 -8.73
C LEU A 11 -13.48 -38.98 -7.54
N PRO A 12 -13.06 -39.31 -6.30
CA PRO A 12 -13.12 -38.36 -5.18
C PRO A 12 -12.17 -37.18 -5.40
N LEU A 13 -10.94 -37.46 -5.83
CA LEU A 13 -9.91 -36.44 -6.06
C LEU A 13 -10.29 -35.49 -7.21
N ARG A 14 -10.88 -36.01 -8.29
CA ARG A 14 -11.39 -35.19 -9.41
C ARG A 14 -12.54 -34.28 -8.98
N ARG A 15 -13.45 -34.73 -8.11
CA ARG A 15 -14.54 -33.90 -7.55
C ARG A 15 -14.02 -32.76 -6.67
N HIS A 16 -12.99 -33.01 -5.86
CA HIS A 16 -12.34 -31.97 -5.05
C HIS A 16 -11.56 -30.95 -5.88
N LEU A 17 -10.87 -31.39 -6.95
CA LEU A 17 -10.17 -30.51 -7.89
C LEU A 17 -11.13 -29.67 -8.74
N LEU A 18 -12.27 -30.23 -9.16
CA LEU A 18 -13.34 -29.49 -9.86
C LEU A 18 -14.06 -28.49 -8.95
N ALA A 19 -14.30 -28.83 -7.69
CA ALA A 19 -14.89 -27.93 -6.69
C ALA A 19 -13.96 -26.75 -6.36
N ALA A 20 -12.66 -27.02 -6.15
CA ALA A 20 -11.63 -25.98 -6.02
C ALA A 20 -11.50 -25.14 -7.30
N GLY A 21 -11.59 -25.78 -8.47
CA GLY A 21 -11.63 -25.15 -9.80
C GLY A 21 -12.83 -24.23 -10.03
N CYS A 22 -13.95 -24.45 -9.34
CA CYS A 22 -15.14 -23.61 -9.49
C CYS A 22 -15.20 -22.47 -8.47
N LEU A 23 -14.63 -22.62 -7.27
CA LEU A 23 -14.30 -21.49 -6.37
C LEU A 23 -13.38 -20.49 -7.07
N LEU A 24 -12.45 -20.99 -7.89
CA LEU A 24 -11.57 -20.22 -8.78
C LEU A 24 -12.36 -19.39 -9.81
N LEU A 25 -13.48 -19.92 -10.33
CA LEU A 25 -14.33 -19.26 -11.33
C LEU A 25 -15.34 -18.27 -10.71
N ILE A 26 -15.88 -18.58 -9.53
CA ILE A 26 -16.93 -17.77 -8.87
C ILE A 26 -16.33 -16.54 -8.18
N THR A 27 -15.18 -16.68 -7.52
CA THR A 27 -14.53 -15.54 -6.85
C THR A 27 -13.80 -14.59 -7.81
N GLY A 28 -13.82 -14.88 -9.13
CA GLY A 28 -13.09 -14.11 -10.14
C GLY A 28 -11.71 -13.73 -9.64
N CYS A 29 -11.02 -14.66 -8.96
CA CYS A 29 -9.72 -14.42 -8.35
C CYS A 29 -8.68 -14.28 -9.45
N HIS A 30 -8.69 -13.15 -10.13
CA HIS A 30 -7.42 -12.49 -10.32
C HIS A 30 -6.91 -12.19 -8.92
N SER A 31 -6.03 -13.08 -8.43
CA SER A 31 -4.90 -12.62 -7.64
C SER A 31 -4.48 -11.28 -8.22
N ALA A 32 -4.32 -10.24 -7.39
CA ALA A 32 -3.68 -9.01 -7.81
C ALA A 32 -2.56 -9.40 -8.77
N SER A 33 -2.62 -8.92 -10.02
CA SER A 33 -1.71 -9.28 -11.10
C SER A 33 -0.32 -9.36 -10.48
N LEU A 34 0.32 -10.54 -10.50
CA LEU A 34 1.57 -10.78 -9.77
C LEU A 34 2.50 -9.60 -10.01
N VAL A 35 2.69 -8.79 -8.97
CA VAL A 35 3.57 -7.64 -9.07
C VAL A 35 4.97 -8.22 -9.15
N LYS A 36 5.58 -8.06 -10.32
CA LYS A 36 6.96 -8.47 -10.55
C LYS A 36 7.78 -7.20 -10.56
N VAL A 37 8.82 -7.21 -9.75
CA VAL A 37 9.84 -6.17 -9.73
C VAL A 37 11.16 -6.82 -10.13
N ASN A 38 11.75 -6.35 -11.22
CA ASN A 38 13.08 -6.77 -11.65
C ASN A 38 14.00 -5.55 -11.67
N ASN A 39 15.27 -5.74 -11.31
CA ASN A 39 16.27 -4.69 -11.45
C ASN A 39 16.65 -4.52 -12.93
N ALA A 40 16.69 -3.28 -13.39
CA ALA A 40 17.19 -2.89 -14.70
C ALA A 40 17.90 -1.56 -14.58
N HIS A 41 19.17 -1.49 -14.98
CA HIS A 41 19.87 -0.22 -15.03
C HIS A 41 19.38 0.61 -16.24
N PRO A 42 18.93 1.87 -16.06
CA PRO A 42 18.56 2.75 -17.15
C PRO A 42 19.78 3.10 -18.01
N PHE A 43 20.97 3.12 -17.41
CA PHE A 43 22.27 3.16 -18.06
C PHE A 43 22.82 1.72 -18.04
N GLY A 44 22.44 0.93 -19.04
CA GLY A 44 22.96 -0.44 -19.16
C GLY A 44 24.48 -0.41 -19.20
N ALA A 45 25.16 -1.25 -18.42
CA ALA A 45 26.60 -1.41 -18.52
C ALA A 45 26.97 -1.67 -19.99
N PRO A 46 27.74 -0.79 -20.66
CA PRO A 46 28.21 -1.09 -21.99
C PRO A 46 29.14 -2.32 -21.86
N LYS A 47 28.80 -3.39 -22.59
CA LYS A 47 29.82 -4.34 -23.01
C LYS A 47 30.78 -3.55 -23.88
N ASP A 48 31.96 -3.33 -23.32
CA ASP A 48 33.19 -2.82 -23.92
C ASP A 48 33.10 -1.44 -24.59
N ASP A 49 33.98 -0.54 -24.11
CA ASP A 49 34.31 0.78 -24.65
C ASP A 49 33.52 2.00 -24.07
N LEU A 50 34.28 2.98 -23.56
CA LEU A 50 33.83 4.34 -23.18
C LEU A 50 33.26 5.11 -24.39
N LEU A 51 33.44 4.57 -25.60
CA LEU A 51 33.10 5.17 -26.88
C LEU A 51 31.84 4.59 -27.56
N HIS A 52 31.06 3.71 -26.91
CA HIS A 52 29.80 3.18 -27.48
C HIS A 52 28.51 3.64 -26.76
N PRO A 53 27.40 3.85 -27.52
CA PRO A 53 26.47 4.96 -27.32
C PRO A 53 25.12 4.52 -26.71
N GLY A 54 25.13 4.02 -25.47
CA GLY A 54 23.91 3.83 -24.71
C GLY A 54 23.37 5.16 -24.19
N LYS A 55 22.20 5.61 -24.68
CA LYS A 55 21.38 6.76 -24.18
C LYS A 55 22.03 8.15 -23.98
N ARG A 56 23.29 8.37 -24.34
CA ARG A 56 23.89 9.74 -24.41
C ARG A 56 23.03 10.70 -25.22
N SER A 57 23.03 11.98 -24.87
CA SER A 57 22.37 12.98 -25.70
C SER A 57 22.99 12.98 -27.11
N PRO A 58 22.20 13.31 -28.16
CA PRO A 58 22.73 13.40 -29.52
C PRO A 58 23.97 14.30 -29.63
N VAL A 59 24.00 15.35 -28.81
CA VAL A 59 25.11 16.30 -28.68
C VAL A 59 26.38 15.60 -28.19
N THR A 60 26.32 14.88 -27.07
CA THR A 60 27.49 14.16 -26.55
C THR A 60 27.99 13.08 -27.51
N LYS A 61 27.08 12.37 -28.21
CA LYS A 61 27.48 11.39 -29.22
C LYS A 61 28.29 12.04 -30.35
N ALA A 62 27.86 13.21 -30.82
CA ALA A 62 28.58 13.96 -31.85
C ALA A 62 29.94 14.49 -31.35
N MET A 63 30.01 14.94 -30.10
CA MET A 63 31.22 15.49 -29.50
C MET A 63 32.28 14.43 -29.15
N VAL A 64 31.86 13.28 -28.63
CA VAL A 64 32.78 12.19 -28.23
C VAL A 64 33.29 11.39 -29.44
N ALA A 65 32.54 11.34 -30.55
CA ALA A 65 32.99 10.71 -31.79
C ALA A 65 34.26 11.33 -32.40
N GLN A 66 34.63 12.55 -31.97
CA GLN A 66 35.82 13.25 -32.42
C GLN A 66 37.08 12.94 -31.59
N HIS A 67 36.98 12.11 -30.54
CA HIS A 67 38.10 11.80 -29.63
C HIS A 67 38.82 10.47 -29.96
N HIS A 68 40.14 10.46 -29.75
CA HIS A 68 41.04 9.37 -30.10
C HIS A 68 40.89 8.12 -29.21
N ARG A 69 41.02 6.94 -29.83
CA ARG A 69 41.12 5.64 -29.14
C ARG A 69 42.39 5.59 -28.28
N GLY A 70 42.27 5.29 -26.98
CA GLY A 70 43.42 4.97 -26.11
C GLY A 70 43.57 5.77 -24.80
N SER A 71 42.80 6.84 -24.58
CA SER A 71 42.84 7.60 -23.32
C SER A 71 42.09 6.90 -22.18
N THR A 72 42.59 7.03 -20.96
CA THR A 72 41.91 6.57 -19.74
C THR A 72 40.68 7.42 -19.41
N PRO A 73 39.69 6.90 -18.68
CA PRO A 73 38.52 7.70 -18.26
C PRO A 73 38.90 9.00 -17.55
N LEU A 74 39.92 8.99 -16.69
CA LEU A 74 40.38 10.16 -15.95
C LEU A 74 41.00 11.23 -16.86
N GLU A 75 41.78 10.84 -17.86
CA GLU A 75 42.34 11.77 -18.85
C GLU A 75 41.24 12.43 -19.68
N ILE A 76 40.22 11.66 -20.08
CA ILE A 76 39.06 12.18 -20.81
C ILE A 76 38.32 13.21 -19.94
N VAL A 77 38.07 12.89 -18.67
CA VAL A 77 37.41 13.82 -17.74
C VAL A 77 38.22 15.11 -17.57
N LYS A 78 39.53 15.04 -17.38
CA LYS A 78 40.39 16.24 -17.25
C LYS A 78 40.38 17.11 -18.50
N GLN A 79 40.37 16.51 -19.69
CA GLN A 79 40.27 17.26 -20.95
C GLN A 79 38.92 17.98 -21.08
N TRP A 80 37.82 17.29 -20.74
CA TRP A 80 36.48 17.87 -20.81
C TRP A 80 36.23 18.91 -19.72
N ASP A 81 36.79 18.72 -18.53
CA ASP A 81 36.78 19.72 -17.46
C ASP A 81 37.45 21.02 -17.88
N ALA A 82 38.63 20.94 -18.51
CA ALA A 82 39.32 22.12 -19.05
C ALA A 82 38.48 22.86 -20.12
N LYS A 83 37.80 22.12 -21.01
CA LYS A 83 36.88 22.71 -22.01
C LYS A 83 35.64 23.34 -21.34
N ALA A 84 35.07 22.66 -20.35
CA ALA A 84 33.90 23.09 -19.62
C ALA A 84 34.17 24.33 -18.74
N ALA A 85 35.37 24.46 -18.18
CA ALA A 85 35.79 25.59 -17.36
C ALA A 85 35.69 26.94 -18.10
N GLY A 86 36.03 26.95 -19.39
CA GLY A 86 35.90 28.14 -20.25
C GLY A 86 34.50 28.38 -20.82
N SER A 87 33.54 27.50 -20.52
CA SER A 87 32.20 27.50 -21.14
C SER A 87 31.10 27.95 -20.16
N PRO A 88 30.00 28.55 -20.65
CA PRO A 88 28.84 28.91 -19.82
C PRO A 88 28.29 27.72 -19.02
N ALA A 89 27.62 27.98 -17.90
CA ALA A 89 27.10 26.93 -17.00
C ALA A 89 26.16 25.92 -17.69
N LEU A 90 25.48 26.32 -18.76
CA LEU A 90 24.52 25.53 -19.53
C LEU A 90 25.05 25.13 -20.91
N SER A 91 26.37 24.93 -21.06
CA SER A 91 26.98 24.57 -22.33
C SER A 91 26.94 23.07 -22.65
N ASN A 92 27.10 22.74 -23.92
CA ASN A 92 27.17 21.34 -24.38
C ASN A 92 28.40 20.62 -23.82
N GLU A 93 29.52 21.32 -23.62
CA GLU A 93 30.75 20.80 -23.02
C GLU A 93 30.51 20.32 -21.59
N ARG A 94 29.80 21.11 -20.78
CA ARG A 94 29.42 20.73 -19.41
C ARG A 94 28.44 19.56 -19.40
N LEU A 95 27.51 19.50 -20.35
CA LEU A 95 26.58 18.38 -20.46
C LEU A 95 27.32 17.09 -20.81
N THR A 96 28.21 17.15 -21.79
CA THR A 96 29.08 16.03 -22.17
C THR A 96 29.95 15.57 -21.01
N LEU A 97 30.55 16.49 -20.25
CA LEU A 97 31.32 16.15 -19.06
C LEU A 97 30.46 15.41 -18.02
N ALA A 98 29.25 15.91 -17.73
CA ALA A 98 28.34 15.27 -16.78
C ALA A 98 27.93 13.85 -17.23
N GLU A 99 27.66 13.64 -18.52
CA GLU A 99 27.35 12.32 -19.08
C GLU A 99 28.55 11.35 -18.96
N ILE A 100 29.76 11.79 -19.29
CA ILE A 100 30.98 10.96 -19.18
C ILE A 100 31.23 10.54 -17.73
N LEU A 101 31.12 11.49 -16.79
CA LEU A 101 31.29 11.22 -15.37
C LEU A 101 30.28 10.18 -14.87
N CYS A 102 29.02 10.32 -15.29
CA CYS A 102 27.94 9.42 -14.94
C CYS A 102 28.13 8.00 -15.51
N ASP A 103 28.55 7.89 -16.78
CA ASP A 103 28.82 6.61 -17.44
C ASP A 103 29.95 5.83 -16.74
N GLU A 104 31.03 6.52 -16.38
CA GLU A 104 32.16 5.89 -15.69
C GLU A 104 31.80 5.53 -14.24
N ALA A 105 31.03 6.37 -13.55
CA ALA A 105 30.49 6.03 -12.23
C ALA A 105 29.69 4.71 -12.28
N ALA A 106 28.83 4.54 -13.29
CA ALA A 106 28.04 3.32 -13.52
C ALA A 106 28.93 2.08 -13.77
N ARG A 107 30.06 2.22 -14.47
CA ARG A 107 31.04 1.13 -14.65
C ARG A 107 31.73 0.74 -13.34
N LEU A 108 31.99 1.73 -12.48
CA LEU A 108 32.69 1.54 -11.21
C LEU A 108 31.80 0.93 -10.11
N GLU A 109 30.49 1.14 -10.12
CA GLU A 109 29.56 0.78 -9.02
C GLU A 109 29.81 -0.60 -8.42
N LYS A 110 29.96 -1.63 -9.27
CA LYS A 110 30.08 -3.02 -8.83
C LYS A 110 31.45 -3.36 -8.25
N LYS A 111 32.51 -2.73 -8.76
CA LYS A 111 33.90 -3.07 -8.41
C LYS A 111 34.48 -2.14 -7.36
N GLN A 112 34.11 -0.86 -7.42
CA GLN A 112 34.65 0.22 -6.60
C GLN A 112 33.52 1.20 -6.20
N PRO A 113 32.57 0.77 -5.36
CA PRO A 113 31.37 1.57 -5.04
C PRO A 113 31.71 2.92 -4.38
N ALA A 114 32.71 2.99 -3.50
CA ALA A 114 33.12 4.24 -2.87
C ALA A 114 33.71 5.24 -3.90
N THR A 115 34.50 4.75 -4.86
CA THR A 115 35.01 5.57 -5.97
C THR A 115 33.84 6.03 -6.85
N ALA A 116 32.90 5.15 -7.19
CA ALA A 116 31.72 5.50 -7.97
C ALA A 116 30.90 6.64 -7.33
N VAL A 117 30.79 6.69 -5.99
CA VAL A 117 30.14 7.82 -5.28
C VAL A 117 30.78 9.16 -5.62
N GLY A 118 32.12 9.26 -5.59
CA GLY A 118 32.83 10.49 -5.93
C GLY A 118 32.64 10.93 -7.39
N TRP A 119 32.53 9.98 -8.31
CA TRP A 119 32.23 10.26 -9.72
C TRP A 119 30.78 10.73 -9.92
N TYR A 120 29.81 10.10 -9.26
CA TYR A 120 28.41 10.55 -9.28
C TYR A 120 28.25 11.94 -8.65
N LEU A 121 28.97 12.25 -7.57
CA LEU A 121 28.99 13.58 -6.98
C LEU A 121 29.47 14.66 -7.97
N GLN A 122 30.55 14.39 -8.71
CA GLN A 122 31.04 15.31 -9.76
C GLN A 122 30.03 15.44 -10.92
N ALA A 123 29.38 14.34 -11.32
CA ALA A 123 28.34 14.38 -12.34
C ALA A 123 27.15 15.24 -11.89
N ALA A 124 26.69 15.05 -10.65
CA ALA A 124 25.61 15.83 -10.04
C ALA A 124 25.99 17.31 -9.91
N GLU A 125 27.19 17.64 -9.43
CA GLU A 125 27.68 19.03 -9.33
C GLU A 125 27.67 19.71 -10.71
N THR A 126 28.17 19.01 -11.72
CA THR A 126 28.25 19.51 -13.10
C THR A 126 26.86 19.74 -13.69
N ALA A 127 25.91 18.85 -13.42
CA ALA A 127 24.55 18.94 -13.94
C ALA A 127 23.63 19.89 -13.15
N TYR A 128 24.00 20.25 -11.93
CA TYR A 128 23.13 20.94 -10.97
C TYR A 128 22.54 22.28 -11.48
N PRO A 129 23.31 23.20 -12.08
CA PRO A 129 22.74 24.45 -12.61
C PRO A 129 21.73 24.21 -13.73
N GLY A 130 22.00 23.25 -14.62
CA GLY A 130 21.11 22.87 -15.70
C GLY A 130 19.84 22.19 -15.23
N ALA A 131 19.92 21.37 -14.18
CA ALA A 131 18.76 20.76 -13.56
C ALA A 131 17.82 21.81 -12.96
N LEU A 132 18.36 22.77 -12.19
CA LEU A 132 17.59 23.88 -11.61
C LEU A 132 16.95 24.77 -12.69
N GLU A 133 17.67 25.09 -13.76
CA GLU A 133 17.12 25.82 -14.90
C GLU A 133 15.98 25.07 -15.59
N SER A 134 16.17 23.77 -15.81
CA SER A 134 15.18 22.91 -16.47
C SER A 134 13.91 22.78 -15.65
N HIS A 135 14.05 22.64 -14.33
CA HIS A 135 12.92 22.64 -13.41
C HIS A 135 12.18 23.98 -13.42
N ARG A 136 12.88 25.11 -13.37
CA ARG A 136 12.26 26.45 -13.43
C ARG A 136 11.45 26.67 -14.72
N LYS A 137 11.92 26.12 -15.84
CA LYS A 137 11.21 26.16 -17.13
C LYS A 137 10.11 25.10 -17.28
N GLY A 138 10.01 24.16 -16.35
CA GLY A 138 9.09 23.02 -16.45
C GLY A 138 9.41 22.06 -17.59
N THR A 139 10.66 22.03 -18.07
CA THR A 139 11.08 21.24 -19.23
C THR A 139 11.88 20.03 -18.82
N ALA A 140 11.52 18.83 -19.31
CA ALA A 140 12.38 17.67 -19.24
C ALA A 140 13.68 17.93 -20.02
N SER A 141 14.83 17.59 -19.45
CA SER A 141 16.13 17.80 -20.08
C SER A 141 17.15 16.73 -19.66
N PRO A 142 18.22 16.52 -20.44
CA PRO A 142 19.34 15.67 -20.04
C PRO A 142 19.95 16.08 -18.70
N TRP A 143 20.02 17.39 -18.41
CA TRP A 143 20.53 17.91 -17.14
C TRP A 143 19.74 17.42 -15.94
N LEU A 144 18.41 17.50 -16.02
CA LEU A 144 17.52 17.06 -14.93
C LEU A 144 17.66 15.55 -14.72
N THR A 145 17.67 14.77 -15.81
CA THR A 145 17.83 13.32 -15.76
C THR A 145 19.17 12.92 -15.12
N LEU A 146 20.28 13.54 -15.53
CA LEU A 146 21.61 13.25 -15.00
C LEU A 146 21.73 13.59 -13.52
N TYR A 147 21.26 14.79 -13.13
CA TYR A 147 21.28 15.20 -11.72
C TYR A 147 20.45 14.25 -10.85
N ASN A 148 19.23 13.90 -11.27
CA ASN A 148 18.36 13.02 -10.52
C ASN A 148 18.97 11.62 -10.38
N HIS A 149 19.46 11.04 -11.47
CA HIS A 149 20.11 9.72 -11.45
C HIS A 149 21.32 9.70 -10.51
N ALA A 150 22.22 10.68 -10.67
CA ALA A 150 23.41 10.80 -9.82
C ALA A 150 23.04 10.98 -8.34
N CYS A 151 22.00 11.75 -8.01
CA CYS A 151 21.50 11.88 -6.64
C CYS A 151 21.06 10.54 -6.05
N SER A 152 20.26 9.76 -6.79
CA SER A 152 19.79 8.45 -6.30
C SER A 152 20.93 7.44 -6.17
N GLU A 153 21.86 7.42 -7.11
CA GLU A 153 22.98 6.47 -7.07
C GLU A 153 24.01 6.84 -6.01
N THR A 154 24.32 8.13 -5.81
CA THR A 154 25.12 8.61 -4.68
C THR A 154 24.47 8.20 -3.35
N ALA A 155 23.17 8.44 -3.17
CA ALA A 155 22.47 8.06 -1.95
C ALA A 155 22.47 6.55 -1.70
N LYS A 156 22.20 5.74 -2.74
CA LYS A 156 22.23 4.27 -2.67
C LYS A 156 23.60 3.73 -2.28
N LEU A 157 24.66 4.15 -2.99
CA LEU A 157 26.00 3.61 -2.82
C LEU A 157 26.70 4.10 -1.54
N SER A 158 26.34 5.29 -1.06
CA SER A 158 26.88 5.83 0.19
C SER A 158 26.07 5.45 1.43
N TRP A 159 24.86 4.89 1.28
CA TRP A 159 23.95 4.59 2.40
C TRP A 159 24.62 3.79 3.53
N ALA A 160 25.38 2.73 3.20
CA ALA A 160 26.06 1.91 4.22
C ALA A 160 27.06 2.70 5.09
N ALA A 161 27.63 3.79 4.56
CA ALA A 161 28.55 4.65 5.31
C ALA A 161 27.84 5.56 6.32
N PHE A 162 26.51 5.73 6.18
CA PHE A 162 25.65 6.61 6.96
C PHE A 162 24.57 5.86 7.78
N SER A 163 24.24 4.62 7.43
CA SER A 163 23.20 3.84 8.09
C SER A 163 23.50 3.55 9.57
N GLY A 164 24.78 3.58 9.96
CA GLY A 164 25.23 3.55 11.36
C GLY A 164 25.13 4.87 12.12
N GLY A 165 24.48 5.90 11.57
CA GLY A 165 24.28 7.20 12.23
C GLY A 165 25.40 8.22 12.02
N ALA A 166 26.33 7.99 11.09
CA ALA A 166 27.32 8.98 10.75
C ALA A 166 26.65 10.20 10.10
N THR A 167 27.08 11.41 10.45
CA THR A 167 26.51 12.65 9.90
C THR A 167 27.34 13.22 8.75
N SER A 168 28.58 12.75 8.57
CA SER A 168 29.45 13.15 7.48
C SER A 168 30.47 12.09 7.10
N ARG A 169 30.78 12.00 5.79
CA ARG A 169 31.80 11.12 5.20
C ARG A 169 32.47 11.79 4.00
N THR A 170 33.72 11.42 3.75
CA THR A 170 34.53 11.93 2.65
C THR A 170 34.63 10.90 1.54
N PHE A 171 34.51 11.36 0.29
CA PHE A 171 34.63 10.54 -0.92
C PHE A 171 35.54 11.24 -1.93
N GLU A 172 36.46 10.48 -2.52
CA GLU A 172 37.35 10.98 -3.56
C GLU A 172 36.65 10.94 -4.92
N GLY A 173 36.52 12.10 -5.55
CA GLY A 173 36.08 12.23 -6.94
C GLY A 173 37.27 12.33 -7.89
N PRO A 174 37.03 12.29 -9.22
CA PRO A 174 38.09 12.30 -10.22
C PRO A 174 38.88 13.62 -10.28
N LEU A 175 38.23 14.73 -9.93
CA LEU A 175 38.80 16.08 -10.03
C LEU A 175 39.02 16.72 -8.66
N ARG A 176 38.26 16.30 -7.64
CA ARG A 176 38.31 16.84 -6.28
C ARG A 176 37.71 15.87 -5.28
N THR A 177 37.93 16.16 -4.00
CA THR A 177 37.35 15.43 -2.87
C THR A 177 36.05 16.09 -2.43
N TYR A 178 35.08 15.29 -2.00
CA TYR A 178 33.80 15.73 -1.48
C TYR A 178 33.60 15.27 -0.04
N GLN A 179 33.08 16.16 0.80
CA GLN A 179 32.59 15.84 2.13
C GLN A 179 31.06 15.85 2.10
N ILE A 180 30.44 14.68 2.00
CA ILE A 180 28.99 14.56 2.14
C ILE A 180 28.63 14.81 3.61
N LYS A 181 27.67 15.70 3.84
CA LYS A 181 26.96 15.88 5.10
C LYS A 181 25.51 15.46 4.91
N VAL A 182 24.98 14.68 5.83
CA VAL A 182 23.56 14.32 5.85
C VAL A 182 22.80 15.48 6.47
N ALA A 183 21.70 15.91 5.84
CA ALA A 183 20.84 16.95 6.39
C ALA A 183 20.19 16.49 7.70
N ASP A 184 20.00 17.44 8.61
CA ASP A 184 19.32 17.18 9.87
C ASP A 184 17.93 16.57 9.62
N THR A 185 17.59 15.57 10.43
CA THR A 185 16.28 14.96 10.40
C THR A 185 15.25 15.91 10.98
N LYS A 186 14.23 16.22 10.17
CA LYS A 186 13.02 16.95 10.57
C LYS A 186 11.81 16.15 10.11
N ASP A 187 10.59 16.61 10.40
CA ASP A 187 9.34 15.91 10.04
C ASP A 187 9.18 15.55 8.55
N ARG A 188 10.01 16.13 7.68
CA ARG A 188 9.97 15.99 6.21
C ARG A 188 11.20 15.31 5.62
N THR A 189 12.16 14.87 6.45
CA THR A 189 13.38 14.21 6.00
C THR A 189 13.70 12.99 6.85
N PHE A 190 14.18 11.92 6.23
CA PHE A 190 14.61 10.71 6.92
C PHE A 190 16.11 10.73 7.20
N ALA A 191 16.50 10.17 8.35
CA ALA A 191 17.89 9.76 8.55
C ALA A 191 18.18 8.54 7.66
N PRO A 192 19.40 8.40 7.12
CA PRO A 192 19.81 7.16 6.45
C PRO A 192 19.67 5.92 7.32
N SER A 193 19.86 6.04 8.64
CA SER A 193 19.69 4.98 9.63
C SER A 193 18.22 4.57 9.87
N TYR A 194 17.27 5.34 9.36
CA TYR A 194 15.86 4.96 9.41
C TYR A 194 15.55 3.76 8.50
N PHE A 195 16.35 3.54 7.46
CA PHE A 195 16.16 2.46 6.50
C PHE A 195 17.19 1.35 6.72
N ASP A 196 16.78 0.11 6.47
CA ASP A 196 17.69 -1.05 6.44
C ASP A 196 18.23 -1.30 5.02
N GLU A 197 17.64 -0.65 4.02
CA GLU A 197 18.10 -0.68 2.64
C GLU A 197 17.48 0.45 1.83
N ILE A 198 18.16 0.83 0.76
CA ILE A 198 17.71 1.84 -0.19
C ILE A 198 17.87 1.29 -1.61
N ARG A 199 16.87 1.54 -2.45
CA ARG A 199 16.86 1.16 -3.88
C ARG A 199 16.55 2.35 -4.75
N THR A 200 17.22 2.46 -5.90
CA THR A 200 16.86 3.42 -6.94
C THR A 200 15.53 3.04 -7.58
N ALA A 201 14.54 3.92 -7.56
CA ALA A 201 13.19 3.61 -8.05
C ALA A 201 13.16 3.41 -9.58
N GLU A 202 13.92 4.21 -10.33
CA GLU A 202 14.04 4.07 -11.80
C GLU A 202 14.62 2.73 -12.24
N ASN A 203 15.41 2.08 -11.37
CA ASN A 203 16.00 0.78 -11.66
C ASN A 203 14.97 -0.36 -11.56
N LEU A 204 13.74 -0.07 -11.11
CA LEU A 204 12.70 -1.08 -10.92
C LEU A 204 11.83 -1.18 -12.17
N LYS A 205 11.83 -2.36 -12.80
CA LYS A 205 10.82 -2.75 -13.79
C LYS A 205 9.60 -3.29 -13.05
N ILE A 206 8.53 -2.49 -13.05
CA ILE A 206 7.28 -2.79 -12.34
C ILE A 206 6.24 -3.31 -13.32
N HIS A 207 5.65 -4.46 -12.99
CA HIS A 207 4.50 -5.01 -13.69
C HIS A 207 3.30 -5.14 -12.75
N GLY A 208 2.07 -5.15 -13.28
CA GLY A 208 0.85 -5.40 -12.51
C GLY A 208 0.07 -4.15 -12.06
N TYR A 209 0.63 -2.96 -12.26
CA TYR A 209 -0.06 -1.67 -12.11
C TYR A 209 -0.52 -1.14 -13.47
N GLN A 210 -1.68 -0.46 -13.50
CA GLN A 210 -2.19 0.18 -14.72
C GLN A 210 -1.40 1.44 -15.06
N VAL A 211 -1.02 2.20 -14.03
CA VAL A 211 -0.29 3.47 -14.13
C VAL A 211 0.85 3.44 -13.13
N ARG A 212 2.04 3.88 -13.56
CA ARG A 212 3.17 4.19 -12.68
C ARG A 212 3.09 5.68 -12.34
N GLU A 213 2.74 5.97 -11.10
CA GLU A 213 2.49 7.31 -10.58
C GLU A 213 3.82 7.97 -10.18
N THR A 214 4.31 8.86 -11.04
CA THR A 214 5.56 9.59 -10.82
C THR A 214 5.35 11.09 -10.90
N VAL A 215 6.20 11.84 -10.20
CA VAL A 215 6.29 13.30 -10.30
C VAL A 215 7.63 13.64 -10.94
N THR A 216 7.60 14.44 -12.01
CA THR A 216 8.81 15.02 -12.57
C THR A 216 9.22 16.20 -11.70
N GLY A 217 10.44 16.17 -11.16
CA GLY A 217 10.96 17.20 -10.28
C GLY A 217 12.47 17.03 -10.05
N ILE A 218 12.99 17.70 -9.03
CA ILE A 218 14.40 17.68 -8.64
C ILE A 218 14.67 16.55 -7.63
N GLY A 219 15.78 15.83 -7.83
CA GLY A 219 16.25 14.77 -6.94
C GLY A 219 16.02 13.36 -7.50
N GLY A 220 16.81 12.41 -7.02
CA GLY A 220 16.72 11.01 -7.40
C GLY A 220 15.64 10.28 -6.60
N ALA A 221 14.65 9.70 -7.29
CA ALA A 221 13.61 8.91 -6.65
C ALA A 221 14.16 7.56 -6.16
N LEU A 222 13.88 7.25 -4.91
CA LEU A 222 14.33 6.08 -4.17
C LEU A 222 13.15 5.36 -3.52
N VAL A 223 13.38 4.11 -3.17
CA VAL A 223 12.57 3.36 -2.20
C VAL A 223 13.43 3.03 -0.99
N GLY A 224 13.01 3.51 0.18
CA GLY A 224 13.61 3.15 1.46
C GLY A 224 12.86 2.00 2.10
N GLY A 225 13.54 0.87 2.29
CA GLY A 225 13.00 -0.31 2.96
C GLY A 225 13.25 -0.25 4.47
N ARG A 226 12.21 -0.49 5.26
CA ARG A 226 12.29 -0.60 6.72
C ARG A 226 11.65 -1.91 7.15
N ARG A 227 12.46 -2.83 7.66
CA ARG A 227 12.05 -4.18 8.03
C ARG A 227 11.53 -4.24 9.45
N HIS A 228 10.63 -5.18 9.65
CA HIS A 228 10.13 -5.53 10.96
C HIS A 228 11.25 -6.19 11.79
N THR A 229 11.41 -5.75 13.04
CA THR A 229 12.23 -6.42 14.07
C THR A 229 11.44 -6.44 15.37
N PRO A 230 11.72 -7.35 16.32
CA PRO A 230 11.05 -7.37 17.62
C PRO A 230 11.10 -6.02 18.35
N GLU A 231 12.24 -5.32 18.29
CA GLU A 231 12.43 -4.02 18.92
C GLU A 231 11.54 -2.94 18.26
N ARG A 232 11.40 -2.99 16.94
CA ARG A 232 10.53 -2.08 16.19
C ARG A 232 9.06 -2.40 16.38
N ALA A 233 8.69 -3.65 16.55
CA ALA A 233 7.31 -4.05 16.85
C ALA A 233 6.85 -3.46 18.20
N VAL A 234 7.75 -3.35 19.17
CA VAL A 234 7.45 -2.67 20.45
C VAL A 234 7.27 -1.17 20.27
N ALA A 235 8.16 -0.54 19.49
CA ALA A 235 8.11 0.91 19.25
C ALA A 235 6.97 1.33 18.31
N ASP A 236 6.56 0.43 17.42
CA ASP A 236 5.55 0.66 16.38
C ASP A 236 4.68 -0.60 16.21
N PRO A 237 3.69 -0.80 17.10
CA PRO A 237 2.86 -2.01 17.13
C PRO A 237 2.01 -2.26 15.89
N LEU A 238 1.86 -1.25 15.02
CA LEU A 238 1.05 -1.34 13.79
C LEU A 238 1.90 -1.64 12.56
N MET A 239 3.21 -1.83 12.72
CA MET A 239 4.10 -2.24 11.64
C MET A 239 3.79 -3.68 11.24
N HIS A 240 3.47 -3.89 9.96
CA HIS A 240 3.30 -5.25 9.44
C HIS A 240 4.60 -6.05 9.55
N SER A 241 4.50 -7.36 9.74
CA SER A 241 5.62 -8.31 9.78
C SER A 241 6.59 -8.28 8.57
N ILE A 242 6.18 -7.71 7.42
CA ILE A 242 7.04 -7.54 6.24
C ILE A 242 7.82 -6.21 6.25
N GLY A 243 7.47 -5.32 7.18
CA GLY A 243 7.96 -3.95 7.24
C GLY A 243 7.23 -2.99 6.29
N MET A 244 7.92 -1.93 5.89
CA MET A 244 7.45 -0.88 5.00
C MET A 244 8.42 -0.66 3.84
N GLU A 245 7.85 -0.19 2.72
CA GLU A 245 8.59 0.39 1.60
C GLU A 245 8.09 1.81 1.43
N LEU A 246 8.97 2.81 1.56
CA LEU A 246 8.61 4.22 1.51
C LEU A 246 9.19 4.91 0.27
N PRO A 247 8.43 5.75 -0.44
CA PRO A 247 8.98 6.62 -1.47
C PRO A 247 9.83 7.69 -0.80
N VAL A 248 11.05 7.86 -1.29
CA VAL A 248 12.04 8.81 -0.76
C VAL A 248 12.67 9.53 -1.94
N THR A 249 13.02 10.80 -1.78
CA THR A 249 13.78 11.51 -2.80
C THR A 249 15.10 12.02 -2.25
N ALA A 250 16.19 11.61 -2.87
CA ALA A 250 17.52 12.11 -2.55
C ALA A 250 17.82 13.40 -3.32
N THR A 251 18.27 14.43 -2.63
CA THR A 251 18.82 15.64 -3.26
C THR A 251 20.23 15.91 -2.77
N LEU A 252 21.09 16.38 -3.68
CA LEU A 252 22.44 16.85 -3.38
C LEU A 252 22.50 18.35 -3.58
N GLN A 253 22.75 19.10 -2.50
CA GLN A 253 22.97 20.54 -2.58
C GLN A 253 24.47 20.83 -2.49
N PHE A 254 24.97 21.51 -3.51
CA PHE A 254 26.36 21.94 -3.63
C PHE A 254 26.50 23.40 -3.20
N ALA A 255 27.62 23.73 -2.56
CA ALA A 255 28.03 25.12 -2.40
C ALA A 255 28.34 25.74 -3.78
N PRO A 256 28.34 27.09 -3.91
CA PRO A 256 28.84 27.71 -5.13
C PRO A 256 30.26 27.22 -5.45
N SER A 257 30.50 26.85 -6.72
CA SER A 257 31.72 26.18 -7.17
C SER A 257 33.00 26.86 -6.66
N GLY A 258 33.95 26.06 -6.18
CA GLY A 258 35.24 26.51 -5.64
C GLY A 258 35.23 27.07 -4.21
N LYS A 259 34.07 27.13 -3.52
CA LYS A 259 33.97 27.67 -2.16
C LYS A 259 33.91 26.64 -1.04
N SER A 260 33.59 25.39 -1.34
CA SER A 260 33.53 24.31 -0.34
C SER A 260 33.51 22.93 -0.99
N ASP A 261 34.13 21.95 -0.33
CA ASP A 261 34.02 20.52 -0.64
C ASP A 261 32.74 19.88 -0.06
N GLN A 262 31.96 20.65 0.70
CA GLN A 262 30.76 20.11 1.37
C GLN A 262 29.58 19.97 0.41
N VAL A 263 28.93 18.81 0.49
CA VAL A 263 27.70 18.48 -0.24
C VAL A 263 26.65 18.05 0.78
N LEU A 264 25.49 18.68 0.76
CA LEU A 264 24.39 18.33 1.65
C LEU A 264 23.49 17.28 0.97
N LEU A 265 23.47 16.06 1.51
CA LEU A 265 22.56 14.99 1.11
C LEU A 265 21.30 15.04 1.98
N SER A 266 20.14 15.21 1.36
CA SER A 266 18.84 15.13 2.04
C SER A 266 18.03 13.97 1.48
N LEU A 267 17.40 13.17 2.37
CA LEU A 267 16.45 12.12 2.01
C LEU A 267 15.05 12.60 2.37
N HIS A 268 14.33 13.17 1.40
CA HIS A 268 13.02 13.78 1.63
C HIS A 268 11.92 12.73 1.73
N ASP A 269 11.02 12.92 2.69
CA ASP A 269 9.75 12.20 2.78
C ASP A 269 8.72 12.85 1.85
N VAL A 270 8.58 12.29 0.65
CA VAL A 270 7.66 12.81 -0.37
C VAL A 270 6.18 12.53 -0.08
N LEU A 271 5.88 11.84 1.03
CA LEU A 271 4.52 11.68 1.56
C LEU A 271 4.11 12.83 2.48
N MET A 272 5.06 13.64 2.93
CA MET A 272 4.85 14.79 3.81
C MET A 272 5.08 16.13 3.12
N THR A 273 5.88 16.16 2.04
CA THR A 273 6.14 17.37 1.26
C THR A 273 6.43 17.03 -0.19
N ASP A 274 5.89 17.79 -1.12
CA ASP A 274 6.23 17.71 -2.55
C ASP A 274 7.35 18.68 -2.94
N LYS A 275 7.78 19.53 -1.99
CA LYS A 275 8.75 20.60 -2.22
C LYS A 275 9.91 20.54 -1.24
N ALA A 276 11.06 21.05 -1.68
CA ALA A 276 12.23 21.30 -0.84
C ALA A 276 12.93 22.59 -1.25
N ARG A 277 13.73 23.14 -0.34
CA ARG A 277 14.61 24.28 -0.63
C ARG A 277 16.00 23.76 -0.99
N LEU A 278 16.48 24.10 -2.18
CA LEU A 278 17.82 23.81 -2.67
C LEU A 278 18.53 25.14 -2.95
N GLY A 279 19.39 25.56 -2.02
CA GLY A 279 19.98 26.90 -2.03
C GLY A 279 18.89 27.98 -1.85
N PRO A 280 18.86 29.02 -2.71
CA PRO A 280 17.82 30.06 -2.64
C PRO A 280 16.50 29.65 -3.32
N GLN A 281 16.44 28.51 -3.99
CA GLN A 281 15.27 28.11 -4.79
C GLN A 281 14.41 27.09 -4.03
N GLU A 282 13.09 27.29 -4.07
CA GLU A 282 12.12 26.23 -3.76
C GLU A 282 11.88 25.42 -5.03
N VAL A 283 11.95 24.10 -4.93
CA VAL A 283 11.78 23.18 -6.05
C VAL A 283 10.77 22.10 -5.72
N THR A 284 10.03 21.64 -6.73
CA THR A 284 9.23 20.41 -6.62
C THR A 284 10.17 19.20 -6.69
N LEU A 285 10.01 18.29 -5.75
CA LEU A 285 10.77 17.04 -5.67
C LEU A 285 10.27 16.05 -6.73
N ALA A 286 11.20 15.33 -7.35
CA ALA A 286 10.83 14.13 -8.09
C ALA A 286 10.23 13.11 -7.12
N ALA A 287 9.34 12.23 -7.58
CA ALA A 287 8.83 11.14 -6.75
C ALA A 287 8.37 9.95 -7.60
N ASP A 288 8.40 8.76 -7.01
CA ASP A 288 7.77 7.55 -7.55
C ASP A 288 6.94 6.88 -6.46
N PHE A 289 5.61 7.05 -6.53
CA PHE A 289 4.69 6.52 -5.53
C PHE A 289 4.31 5.06 -5.78
N THR A 290 4.56 4.55 -6.98
CA THR A 290 4.24 3.16 -7.36
C THR A 290 5.33 2.19 -6.95
N ALA A 291 6.60 2.57 -7.11
CA ALA A 291 7.77 1.76 -6.75
C ALA A 291 7.71 1.13 -5.34
N PRO A 292 7.46 1.88 -4.25
CA PRO A 292 7.38 1.30 -2.91
C PRO A 292 6.25 0.27 -2.77
N LEU A 293 5.04 0.60 -3.24
CA LEU A 293 3.90 -0.30 -3.19
C LEU A 293 4.13 -1.57 -4.02
N ALA A 294 4.84 -1.44 -5.14
CA ALA A 294 5.17 -2.58 -5.97
C ALA A 294 6.18 -3.53 -5.30
N LEU A 295 7.20 -2.99 -4.63
CA LEU A 295 8.15 -3.78 -3.85
C LEU A 295 7.46 -4.47 -2.68
N LEU A 296 6.62 -3.75 -1.92
CA LEU A 296 5.87 -4.32 -0.81
C LEU A 296 5.01 -5.51 -1.26
N ALA A 297 4.31 -5.37 -2.39
CA ALA A 297 3.52 -6.44 -2.98
C ALA A 297 4.37 -7.62 -3.51
N ALA A 298 5.60 -7.37 -3.93
CA ALA A 298 6.52 -8.41 -4.40
C ALA A 298 7.16 -9.20 -3.24
N LEU A 299 7.39 -8.56 -2.09
CA LEU A 299 7.91 -9.19 -0.88
C LEU A 299 6.88 -10.09 -0.19
N ASN A 300 5.59 -9.76 -0.34
CA ASN A 300 4.49 -10.57 0.15
C ASN A 300 3.61 -11.08 -1.02
N PRO A 301 4.14 -11.94 -1.91
CA PRO A 301 3.41 -12.34 -3.10
C PRO A 301 2.14 -13.09 -2.66
N PRO A 302 0.93 -12.62 -3.02
CA PRO A 302 -0.33 -13.06 -2.40
C PRO A 302 -0.79 -14.45 -2.86
N LYS A 303 0.12 -15.33 -3.28
CA LYS A 303 -0.26 -16.65 -3.79
C LYS A 303 -0.87 -17.49 -2.68
N ASN A 304 -2.20 -17.51 -2.69
CA ASN A 304 -3.10 -18.28 -1.84
C ASN A 304 -3.19 -17.87 -0.37
N VAL A 305 -2.46 -16.86 0.14
CA VAL A 305 -2.57 -16.42 1.55
C VAL A 305 -4.01 -16.06 1.93
N GLY A 306 -4.67 -15.15 1.21
CA GLY A 306 -6.06 -14.77 1.52
C GLY A 306 -7.07 -15.93 1.37
N ARG A 307 -6.75 -16.93 0.55
CA ARG A 307 -7.56 -18.15 0.43
C ARG A 307 -7.31 -19.09 1.60
N ASP A 308 -6.05 -19.27 1.98
CA ASP A 308 -5.65 -20.09 3.11
C ASP A 308 -6.19 -19.50 4.42
N ALA A 309 -6.11 -18.19 4.61
CA ALA A 309 -6.73 -17.48 5.74
C ALA A 309 -8.26 -17.54 5.74
N MET A 310 -8.90 -17.81 4.60
CA MET A 310 -10.34 -18.09 4.55
C MET A 310 -10.65 -19.55 4.87
N LEU A 311 -9.84 -20.49 4.35
CA LEU A 311 -10.07 -21.93 4.50
C LEU A 311 -9.59 -22.49 5.84
N HIS A 312 -8.57 -21.88 6.43
CA HIS A 312 -7.91 -22.26 7.69
C HIS A 312 -7.75 -21.02 8.59
N PRO A 313 -8.85 -20.30 8.92
CA PRO A 313 -8.78 -18.98 9.53
C PRO A 313 -8.07 -18.95 10.89
N ALA A 314 -8.18 -20.05 11.64
CA ALA A 314 -7.44 -20.31 12.88
C ALA A 314 -5.92 -20.08 12.80
N LYS A 315 -5.29 -20.48 11.69
CA LYS A 315 -3.83 -20.36 11.51
C LYS A 315 -3.36 -18.92 11.35
N HIS A 316 -4.29 -18.02 11.03
CA HIS A 316 -4.02 -16.63 10.66
C HIS A 316 -4.63 -15.64 11.66
N LEU A 317 -5.11 -16.13 12.81
CA LEU A 317 -5.78 -15.29 13.81
C LEU A 317 -4.82 -14.28 14.42
N GLU A 318 -3.58 -14.69 14.71
CA GLU A 318 -2.51 -13.83 15.24
C GLU A 318 -2.05 -12.75 14.25
N GLU A 319 -2.36 -12.91 12.96
CA GLU A 319 -2.07 -11.91 11.91
C GLU A 319 -3.20 -10.89 11.73
N THR A 320 -4.23 -10.93 12.59
CA THR A 320 -5.34 -9.97 12.55
C THR A 320 -4.87 -8.63 13.11
N GLY A 321 -5.17 -7.54 12.41
CA GLY A 321 -4.77 -6.22 12.87
C GLY A 321 -4.93 -5.10 11.85
N LEU A 322 -4.73 -3.88 12.34
CA LEU A 322 -4.58 -2.69 11.48
C LEU A 322 -3.09 -2.48 11.17
N PHE A 323 -2.78 -2.45 9.89
CA PHE A 323 -1.42 -2.29 9.40
C PHE A 323 -1.28 -0.99 8.63
N GLN A 324 -0.26 -0.22 9.00
CA GLN A 324 0.09 0.99 8.27
C GLN A 324 1.00 0.66 7.07
N VAL A 325 0.84 1.42 5.98
CA VAL A 325 1.70 1.31 4.77
C VAL A 325 2.73 2.45 4.69
N GLU A 326 2.67 3.37 5.64
CA GLU A 326 3.59 4.48 5.86
C GLU A 326 3.58 4.83 7.37
N PRO A 327 4.61 5.49 7.92
CA PRO A 327 4.69 5.79 9.36
C PRO A 327 3.51 6.65 9.82
N LEU A 328 2.92 6.38 11.00
CA LEU A 328 1.81 7.18 11.55
C LEU A 328 2.10 8.68 11.54
N ARG A 329 1.10 9.44 11.10
CA ARG A 329 1.12 10.90 11.02
C ARG A 329 -0.06 11.48 11.79
N SER A 330 0.21 12.20 12.88
CA SER A 330 -0.82 12.84 13.70
C SER A 330 -1.56 13.96 12.95
N ASN A 331 -0.97 14.54 11.91
CA ASN A 331 -1.56 15.60 11.10
C ASN A 331 -2.38 15.07 9.90
N LYS A 332 -2.69 13.77 9.83
CA LYS A 332 -3.47 13.17 8.74
C LYS A 332 -4.70 12.46 9.25
N ILE A 333 -5.76 12.49 8.45
CA ILE A 333 -7.02 11.79 8.69
C ILE A 333 -6.83 10.30 8.32
N PRO A 334 -7.15 9.36 9.22
CA PRO A 334 -7.08 7.95 8.90
C PRO A 334 -8.15 7.54 7.86
N VAL A 335 -7.75 6.76 6.86
CA VAL A 335 -8.63 6.03 5.95
C VAL A 335 -8.44 4.54 6.19
N ILE A 336 -9.41 3.94 6.89
CA ILE A 336 -9.39 2.53 7.25
C ILE A 336 -9.95 1.70 6.09
N LEU A 337 -9.14 0.82 5.53
CA LEU A 337 -9.47 -0.01 4.37
C LEU A 337 -9.72 -1.46 4.79
N VAL A 338 -10.95 -1.94 4.63
CA VAL A 338 -11.40 -3.27 5.06
C VAL A 338 -11.65 -4.16 3.85
N HIS A 339 -10.80 -5.19 3.67
CA HIS A 339 -10.93 -6.10 2.53
C HIS A 339 -12.12 -7.06 2.66
N GLY A 340 -12.53 -7.65 1.53
CA GLY A 340 -13.60 -8.64 1.47
C GLY A 340 -13.11 -10.08 1.61
N LEU A 341 -14.05 -11.02 1.40
CA LEU A 341 -13.84 -12.45 1.52
C LEU A 341 -12.73 -13.00 0.59
N SER A 342 -11.89 -13.90 1.11
CA SER A 342 -10.82 -14.58 0.37
C SER A 342 -9.74 -13.65 -0.20
N LYS A 343 -9.62 -12.45 0.35
CA LYS A 343 -8.64 -11.43 -0.05
C LYS A 343 -7.71 -11.08 1.11
N THR A 344 -6.70 -10.30 0.80
CA THR A 344 -5.78 -9.66 1.75
C THR A 344 -5.85 -8.13 1.54
N PRO A 345 -5.24 -7.34 2.43
CA PRO A 345 -5.07 -5.89 2.23
C PRO A 345 -4.57 -5.46 0.85
N ALA A 346 -3.79 -6.30 0.16
CA ALA A 346 -3.25 -6.02 -1.17
C ALA A 346 -4.30 -5.70 -2.25
N VAL A 347 -5.59 -6.01 -2.02
CA VAL A 347 -6.68 -5.62 -2.93
C VAL A 347 -6.74 -4.09 -3.14
N TRP A 348 -6.27 -3.32 -2.15
CA TRP A 348 -6.28 -1.87 -2.15
C TRP A 348 -5.05 -1.23 -2.80
N ALA A 349 -4.01 -1.99 -3.13
CA ALA A 349 -2.72 -1.43 -3.57
C ALA A 349 -2.83 -0.46 -4.76
N LYS A 350 -3.70 -0.78 -5.74
CA LYS A 350 -3.94 0.10 -6.90
C LYS A 350 -4.73 1.37 -6.55
N ALA A 351 -5.71 1.26 -5.65
CA ALA A 351 -6.44 2.43 -5.15
C ALA A 351 -5.52 3.34 -4.35
N ILE A 352 -4.76 2.79 -3.41
CA ILE A 352 -3.76 3.52 -2.61
C ILE A 352 -2.76 4.21 -3.55
N ASN A 353 -2.26 3.54 -4.59
CA ASN A 353 -1.33 4.11 -5.56
C ASN A 353 -1.89 5.37 -6.24
N GLN A 354 -3.12 5.32 -6.75
CA GLN A 354 -3.74 6.44 -7.48
C GLN A 354 -4.32 7.52 -6.57
N LEU A 355 -4.73 7.18 -5.34
CA LEU A 355 -5.20 8.15 -4.36
C LEU A 355 -4.03 8.90 -3.72
N ARG A 356 -2.90 8.24 -3.46
CA ARG A 356 -1.67 8.89 -2.96
C ARG A 356 -0.96 9.72 -4.02
N SER A 357 -1.21 9.52 -5.31
CA SER A 357 -0.61 10.39 -6.33
C SER A 357 -1.25 11.78 -6.36
N ASP A 358 -2.49 11.89 -5.89
CA ASP A 358 -3.20 13.16 -5.68
C ASP A 358 -2.59 13.95 -4.50
N PRO A 359 -2.01 15.15 -4.74
CA PRO A 359 -1.33 15.90 -3.68
C PRO A 359 -2.25 16.29 -2.52
N GLU A 360 -3.50 16.66 -2.79
CA GLU A 360 -4.46 17.09 -1.76
C GLU A 360 -4.80 15.90 -0.85
N ILE A 361 -5.00 14.71 -1.42
CA ILE A 361 -5.25 13.50 -0.62
C ILE A 361 -3.99 13.07 0.14
N ARG A 362 -2.83 13.05 -0.53
CA ARG A 362 -1.55 12.63 0.07
C ARG A 362 -1.19 13.48 1.29
N GLU A 363 -1.44 14.78 1.23
CA GLU A 363 -1.15 15.72 2.33
C GLU A 363 -2.06 15.48 3.54
N HIS A 364 -3.34 15.17 3.33
CA HIS A 364 -4.35 15.17 4.39
C HIS A 364 -4.78 13.79 4.89
N TYR A 365 -4.53 12.71 4.14
CA TYR A 365 -5.00 11.36 4.48
C TYR A 365 -3.87 10.35 4.63
N GLN A 366 -4.06 9.42 5.56
CA GLN A 366 -3.21 8.26 5.74
C GLN A 366 -4.02 6.97 5.60
N PHE A 367 -3.58 6.07 4.73
CA PHE A 367 -4.26 4.79 4.51
C PHE A 367 -3.76 3.73 5.51
N ILE A 368 -4.70 3.09 6.21
CA ILE A 368 -4.45 1.99 7.15
C ILE A 368 -5.29 0.79 6.70
N CYS A 369 -4.70 -0.39 6.62
CA CYS A 369 -5.38 -1.57 6.13
C CYS A 369 -5.71 -2.54 7.25
N PHE A 370 -6.96 -3.02 7.31
CA PHE A 370 -7.33 -4.11 8.20
C PHE A 370 -7.08 -5.45 7.52
N GLY A 371 -6.18 -6.26 8.09
CA GLY A 371 -5.97 -7.66 7.72
C GLY A 371 -6.70 -8.56 8.70
N TYR A 372 -7.47 -9.54 8.20
CA TYR A 372 -8.17 -10.51 9.03
C TYR A 372 -8.46 -11.81 8.27
N PRO A 373 -8.55 -12.95 8.99
CA PRO A 373 -8.99 -14.22 8.41
C PRO A 373 -10.48 -14.17 8.09
N SER A 374 -10.79 -13.85 6.83
CA SER A 374 -12.17 -13.66 6.35
C SER A 374 -13.07 -14.91 6.37
N GLY A 375 -12.59 -16.06 6.87
CA GLY A 375 -13.38 -17.28 7.03
C GLY A 375 -14.37 -17.27 8.20
N PHE A 376 -14.12 -16.43 9.22
CA PHE A 376 -14.94 -16.35 10.44
C PHE A 376 -16.25 -15.57 10.24
N PRO A 377 -17.27 -15.78 11.12
CA PRO A 377 -18.53 -15.05 11.11
C PRO A 377 -18.39 -13.52 11.18
N ALA A 378 -19.40 -12.80 10.71
CA ALA A 378 -19.35 -11.34 10.55
C ALA A 378 -19.28 -10.63 11.90
N VAL A 379 -20.02 -11.12 12.89
CA VAL A 379 -20.02 -10.59 14.26
C VAL A 379 -18.65 -10.77 14.93
N PHE A 380 -17.96 -11.89 14.66
CA PHE A 380 -16.60 -12.14 15.17
C PHE A 380 -15.58 -11.21 14.51
N CYS A 381 -15.52 -11.17 13.17
CA CYS A 381 -14.61 -10.27 12.47
C CYS A 381 -14.92 -8.79 12.75
N GLY A 382 -16.18 -8.45 12.99
CA GLY A 382 -16.63 -7.12 13.39
C GLY A 382 -16.13 -6.75 14.79
N ALA A 383 -16.14 -7.69 15.74
CA ALA A 383 -15.56 -7.52 17.07
C ALA A 383 -14.04 -7.34 17.00
N ALA A 384 -13.36 -8.16 16.20
CA ALA A 384 -11.92 -8.01 15.95
C ALA A 384 -11.59 -6.63 15.35
N LEU A 385 -12.35 -6.16 14.36
CA LEU A 385 -12.16 -4.82 13.80
C LEU A 385 -12.38 -3.72 14.86
N ARG A 386 -13.42 -3.83 15.70
CA ARG A 386 -13.64 -2.89 16.82
C ARG A 386 -12.44 -2.84 17.77
N HIS A 387 -11.96 -4.02 18.17
CA HIS A 387 -10.81 -4.15 19.05
C HIS A 387 -9.57 -3.46 18.48
N HIS A 388 -9.22 -3.76 17.21
CA HIS A 388 -8.04 -3.17 16.59
C HIS A 388 -8.21 -1.68 16.27
N LEU A 389 -9.43 -1.18 16.02
CA LEU A 389 -9.68 0.27 15.92
C LEU A 389 -9.41 0.98 17.24
N GLU A 390 -9.73 0.36 18.38
CA GLU A 390 -9.43 0.90 19.70
C GLU A 390 -7.93 0.82 20.03
N GLU A 391 -7.23 -0.24 19.61
CA GLU A 391 -5.76 -0.30 19.68
C GLU A 391 -5.11 0.80 18.82
N PHE A 392 -5.59 0.99 17.60
CA PHE A 392 -5.15 2.05 16.72
C PHE A 392 -5.33 3.43 17.36
N GLN A 393 -6.47 3.69 18.00
CA GLN A 393 -6.68 4.91 18.77
C GLN A 393 -5.65 5.06 19.90
N ARG A 394 -5.42 4.01 20.69
CA ARG A 394 -4.46 4.04 21.80
C ARG A 394 -3.03 4.33 21.35
N VAL A 395 -2.64 3.83 20.17
CA VAL A 395 -1.30 4.06 19.60
C VAL A 395 -1.20 5.43 18.92
N ALA A 396 -2.17 5.79 18.09
CA ALA A 396 -2.09 6.98 17.22
C ALA A 396 -2.46 8.29 17.95
N ASP A 397 -3.32 8.23 18.97
CA ASP A 397 -3.83 9.39 19.71
C ASP A 397 -4.23 8.95 21.13
N PRO A 398 -3.25 8.60 21.98
CA PRO A 398 -3.50 8.04 23.32
C PRO A 398 -4.35 8.96 24.20
N ASP A 399 -4.17 10.28 24.08
CA ASP A 399 -4.88 11.29 24.87
C ASP A 399 -6.25 11.67 24.28
N ARG A 400 -6.62 11.13 23.11
CA ARG A 400 -7.88 11.41 22.38
C ARG A 400 -8.08 12.90 22.06
N GLN A 401 -6.98 13.63 21.84
CA GLN A 401 -7.00 15.07 21.61
C GLN A 401 -6.95 15.42 20.12
N ASN A 402 -6.55 14.49 19.26
CA ASN A 402 -6.42 14.77 17.85
C ASN A 402 -7.79 14.92 17.17
N PRO A 403 -8.17 16.13 16.69
CA PRO A 403 -9.46 16.32 16.03
C PRO A 403 -9.55 15.55 14.71
N LEU A 404 -8.43 15.27 14.03
CA LEU A 404 -8.40 14.54 12.76
C LEU A 404 -8.71 13.05 12.94
N MET A 405 -8.42 12.48 14.11
CA MET A 405 -8.83 11.10 14.42
C MET A 405 -10.35 10.96 14.39
N LYS A 406 -11.09 11.99 14.84
CA LYS A 406 -12.55 12.02 14.81
C LYS A 406 -13.14 12.19 13.40
N GLN A 407 -12.29 12.38 12.40
CA GLN A 407 -12.65 12.53 10.99
C GLN A 407 -12.36 11.27 10.17
N THR A 408 -12.10 10.14 10.82
CA THR A 408 -11.72 8.87 10.18
C THR A 408 -12.74 8.47 9.11
N VAL A 409 -12.25 8.07 7.93
CA VAL A 409 -13.05 7.54 6.84
C VAL A 409 -12.91 6.02 6.81
N LEU A 410 -14.03 5.30 6.81
CA LEU A 410 -14.06 3.84 6.75
C LEU A 410 -14.47 3.37 5.36
N VAL A 411 -13.68 2.50 4.73
CA VAL A 411 -13.93 1.98 3.39
C VAL A 411 -13.99 0.47 3.43
N GLY A 412 -15.17 -0.09 3.12
CA GLY A 412 -15.41 -1.52 3.21
C GLY A 412 -15.76 -2.14 1.86
N LYS A 413 -15.00 -3.15 1.43
CA LYS A 413 -15.28 -3.90 0.21
C LYS A 413 -16.00 -5.21 0.51
N SER A 414 -17.14 -5.46 -0.12
CA SER A 414 -17.86 -6.73 -0.04
C SER A 414 -18.12 -7.11 1.42
N TYR A 415 -17.68 -8.28 1.87
CA TYR A 415 -17.73 -8.70 3.28
C TYR A 415 -17.14 -7.68 4.26
N GLY A 416 -16.03 -7.01 3.89
CA GLY A 416 -15.45 -5.93 4.69
C GLY A 416 -16.37 -4.73 4.88
N GLY A 417 -17.32 -4.50 3.96
CA GLY A 417 -18.39 -3.51 4.14
C GLY A 417 -19.44 -3.93 5.15
N VAL A 418 -19.73 -5.22 5.30
CA VAL A 418 -20.59 -5.72 6.39
C VAL A 418 -19.90 -5.45 7.73
N LEU A 419 -18.61 -5.75 7.84
CA LEU A 419 -17.83 -5.44 9.04
C LEU A 419 -17.78 -3.95 9.32
N SER A 420 -17.67 -3.13 8.27
CA SER A 420 -17.68 -1.67 8.38
C SER A 420 -19.03 -1.14 8.86
N SER A 421 -20.14 -1.72 8.39
CA SER A 421 -21.49 -1.40 8.85
C SER A 421 -21.67 -1.70 10.34
N LEU A 422 -21.05 -2.77 10.85
CA LEU A 422 -21.05 -3.08 12.28
C LEU A 422 -20.29 -2.05 13.13
N GLN A 423 -19.39 -1.25 12.55
CA GLN A 423 -18.63 -0.23 13.29
C GLN A 423 -19.39 1.08 13.48
N ILE A 424 -20.46 1.30 12.72
CA ILE A 424 -21.22 2.57 12.69
C ILE A 424 -22.63 2.44 13.27
N ARG A 425 -22.95 1.26 13.81
CA ARG A 425 -24.27 0.93 14.35
C ARG A 425 -24.18 0.56 15.82
N ASP A 426 -25.28 0.77 16.54
CA ASP A 426 -25.40 0.35 17.94
C ASP A 426 -26.19 -0.95 17.99
N SER A 427 -25.65 -1.97 18.66
CA SER A 427 -26.25 -3.30 18.65
C SER A 427 -27.56 -3.39 19.42
N GLY A 428 -27.69 -2.56 20.48
CA GLY A 428 -28.73 -2.72 21.49
C GLY A 428 -28.87 -4.18 21.93
N GLU A 429 -30.12 -4.63 22.03
CA GLU A 429 -30.47 -6.03 22.34
C GLU A 429 -30.65 -6.90 21.08
N THR A 430 -30.73 -6.31 19.89
CA THR A 430 -31.17 -6.99 18.66
C THR A 430 -30.26 -8.17 18.31
N LEU A 431 -28.94 -8.01 18.38
CA LEU A 431 -28.03 -9.13 18.12
C LEU A 431 -28.04 -10.14 19.27
N ARG A 432 -28.17 -9.72 20.53
CA ARG A 432 -28.27 -10.65 21.66
C ARG A 432 -29.45 -11.60 21.47
N GLU A 433 -30.62 -11.07 21.13
CA GLU A 433 -31.87 -11.84 20.95
C GLU A 433 -31.78 -12.93 19.89
N LEU A 434 -30.90 -12.77 18.90
CA LEU A 434 -30.64 -13.80 17.89
C LEU A 434 -29.86 -15.00 18.43
N PHE A 435 -29.02 -14.79 19.44
CA PHE A 435 -28.10 -15.81 19.96
C PHE A 435 -28.56 -16.36 21.31
N VAL A 436 -29.26 -15.55 22.11
CA VAL A 436 -29.66 -15.87 23.48
C VAL A 436 -31.09 -15.39 23.75
N ASP A 437 -31.93 -16.24 24.35
CA ASP A 437 -33.33 -15.96 24.69
C ASP A 437 -33.54 -15.22 26.03
N ARG A 438 -32.46 -15.00 26.78
CA ARG A 438 -32.40 -14.43 28.13
C ARG A 438 -31.16 -13.55 28.33
N PRO A 439 -31.04 -12.80 29.44
CA PRO A 439 -29.82 -12.03 29.73
C PRO A 439 -28.57 -12.91 29.74
N LEU A 440 -27.48 -12.43 29.13
CA LEU A 440 -26.26 -13.22 28.93
C LEU A 440 -25.61 -13.64 30.27
N GLU A 441 -25.79 -12.82 31.31
CA GLU A 441 -25.34 -13.04 32.68
C GLU A 441 -26.00 -14.28 33.31
N SER A 442 -27.21 -14.63 32.84
CA SER A 442 -27.95 -15.81 33.32
C SER A 442 -27.50 -17.11 32.66
N ILE A 443 -26.62 -17.06 31.66
CA ILE A 443 -26.01 -18.26 31.06
C ILE A 443 -24.70 -18.58 31.78
N ALA A 444 -24.57 -19.83 32.22
CA ALA A 444 -23.37 -20.37 32.85
C ALA A 444 -22.24 -20.64 31.84
N LEU A 445 -21.70 -19.58 31.23
CA LEU A 445 -20.55 -19.65 30.32
C LEU A 445 -19.22 -19.44 31.07
N PRO A 446 -18.12 -20.10 30.64
CA PRO A 446 -16.77 -19.72 31.02
C PRO A 446 -16.50 -18.23 30.73
N GLU A 447 -15.72 -17.57 31.58
CA GLU A 447 -15.49 -16.12 31.50
C GLU A 447 -14.96 -15.66 30.14
N HIS A 448 -13.99 -16.38 29.56
CA HIS A 448 -13.44 -16.07 28.24
C HIS A 448 -14.48 -16.18 27.11
N GLN A 449 -15.43 -17.11 27.21
CA GLN A 449 -16.51 -17.29 26.23
C GLN A 449 -17.59 -16.24 26.39
N ARG A 450 -17.92 -15.90 27.65
CA ARG A 450 -18.82 -14.78 27.96
C ARG A 450 -18.26 -13.50 27.35
N HIS A 451 -16.99 -13.17 27.62
CA HIS A 451 -16.36 -11.97 27.07
C HIS A 451 -16.35 -11.96 25.54
N SER A 452 -16.04 -13.11 24.92
CA SER A 452 -16.08 -13.24 23.46
C SER A 452 -17.47 -13.00 22.89
N LEU A 453 -18.52 -13.57 23.50
CA LEU A 453 -19.92 -13.33 23.10
C LEU A 453 -20.35 -11.88 23.34
N GLU A 454 -20.02 -11.30 24.50
CA GLU A 454 -20.31 -9.90 24.80
C GLU A 454 -19.72 -8.98 23.74
N SER A 455 -18.44 -9.19 23.40
CA SER A 455 -17.75 -8.39 22.40
C SER A 455 -18.40 -8.46 21.02
N MET A 456 -19.06 -9.57 20.69
CA MET A 456 -19.74 -9.78 19.40
C MET A 456 -21.16 -9.22 19.38
N LEU A 457 -21.89 -9.32 20.50
CA LEU A 457 -23.32 -9.08 20.60
C LEU A 457 -23.67 -7.69 21.13
N TYR A 458 -22.83 -7.12 22.01
CA TYR A 458 -23.03 -5.80 22.59
C TYR A 458 -21.92 -4.84 22.16
N PHE A 459 -22.29 -3.81 21.40
CA PHE A 459 -21.37 -2.77 20.99
C PHE A 459 -22.10 -1.47 20.64
N GLN A 460 -21.33 -0.39 20.69
CA GLN A 460 -21.73 0.93 20.20
C GLN A 460 -20.91 1.27 18.96
N HIS A 461 -21.43 2.20 18.17
CA HIS A 461 -20.72 2.77 17.05
C HIS A 461 -19.40 3.40 17.49
N ASN A 462 -18.40 3.37 16.60
CA ASN A 462 -17.13 4.03 16.83
C ASN A 462 -17.29 5.55 16.60
N PRO A 463 -17.06 6.41 17.61
CA PRO A 463 -17.30 7.84 17.52
C PRO A 463 -16.33 8.57 16.58
N ASN A 464 -15.21 7.92 16.22
CA ASN A 464 -14.20 8.49 15.35
C ASN A 464 -14.52 8.40 13.86
N ILE A 465 -15.47 7.53 13.47
CA ILE A 465 -15.84 7.34 12.07
C ILE A 465 -16.79 8.46 11.65
N ALA A 466 -16.32 9.34 10.77
CA ALA A 466 -17.10 10.48 10.27
C ALA A 466 -17.75 10.22 8.91
N ARG A 467 -17.27 9.23 8.14
CA ARG A 467 -17.78 8.90 6.81
C ARG A 467 -17.51 7.45 6.45
N THR A 468 -18.44 6.82 5.73
CA THR A 468 -18.27 5.44 5.27
C THR A 468 -18.50 5.28 3.77
N ILE A 469 -17.65 4.49 3.11
CA ILE A 469 -17.75 4.16 1.68
C ILE A 469 -17.86 2.64 1.53
N PHE A 470 -18.98 2.17 0.97
CA PHE A 470 -19.25 0.76 0.70
C PHE A 470 -18.98 0.44 -0.77
N LEU A 471 -18.16 -0.58 -1.02
CA LEU A 471 -17.89 -1.10 -2.37
C LEU A 471 -18.48 -2.49 -2.48
N VAL A 472 -19.48 -2.67 -3.36
CA VAL A 472 -20.15 -3.96 -3.65
C VAL A 472 -20.52 -4.76 -2.40
N THR A 473 -20.95 -4.07 -1.35
CA THR A 473 -21.22 -4.66 -0.04
C THR A 473 -22.56 -5.40 -0.06
N PRO A 474 -22.62 -6.70 0.28
CA PRO A 474 -23.88 -7.43 0.35
C PRO A 474 -24.62 -7.14 1.67
N HIS A 475 -25.21 -5.95 1.82
CA HIS A 475 -25.87 -5.56 3.07
C HIS A 475 -27.04 -6.48 3.45
N ARG A 476 -27.64 -7.16 2.47
CA ARG A 476 -28.77 -8.10 2.66
C ARG A 476 -28.42 -9.52 2.19
N GLY A 477 -27.14 -9.83 2.00
CA GLY A 477 -26.66 -11.14 1.53
C GLY A 477 -26.67 -11.31 0.01
N THR A 478 -26.53 -12.53 -0.48
CA THR A 478 -26.56 -12.85 -1.92
C THR A 478 -27.17 -14.21 -2.22
N ASP A 479 -27.99 -14.28 -3.27
CA ASP A 479 -28.57 -15.51 -3.82
C ASP A 479 -27.51 -16.42 -4.48
N VAL A 480 -26.32 -15.89 -4.75
CA VAL A 480 -25.21 -16.66 -5.31
C VAL A 480 -24.71 -17.70 -4.30
N ALA A 481 -24.93 -17.49 -3.00
CA ALA A 481 -24.58 -18.43 -1.94
C ALA A 481 -25.42 -19.73 -1.95
N ASP A 482 -26.59 -19.73 -2.60
CA ASP A 482 -27.49 -20.89 -2.72
C ASP A 482 -27.20 -21.76 -3.95
N LYS A 483 -26.23 -21.37 -4.79
CA LYS A 483 -25.78 -22.24 -5.87
C LYS A 483 -25.11 -23.49 -5.26
N PRO A 484 -25.42 -24.73 -5.74
CA PRO A 484 -24.92 -25.99 -5.17
C PRO A 484 -23.38 -26.09 -5.11
N ILE A 485 -22.71 -25.26 -5.91
CA ILE A 485 -21.25 -25.17 -5.97
C ILE A 485 -20.63 -24.29 -4.87
N VAL A 486 -21.39 -23.34 -4.31
CA VAL A 486 -21.00 -22.54 -3.12
C VAL A 486 -21.34 -23.32 -1.84
N ALA A 487 -22.40 -24.13 -1.84
CA ALA A 487 -22.67 -25.09 -0.76
C ALA A 487 -21.52 -26.11 -0.57
N LEU A 488 -20.82 -26.48 -1.65
CA LEU A 488 -19.65 -27.35 -1.60
C LEU A 488 -18.37 -26.64 -1.07
N ALA A 489 -18.24 -25.32 -1.29
CA ALA A 489 -17.17 -24.49 -0.72
C ALA A 489 -17.24 -24.44 0.82
N ASN A 490 -18.46 -24.42 1.37
CA ASN A 490 -18.72 -24.38 2.82
C ASN A 490 -18.15 -25.60 3.57
N ARG A 491 -18.01 -26.76 2.90
CA ARG A 491 -17.46 -27.99 3.48
C ARG A 491 -15.92 -28.01 3.53
N ILE A 492 -15.26 -27.02 2.93
CA ILE A 492 -13.80 -26.96 2.78
C ILE A 492 -13.17 -25.94 3.75
N ILE A 493 -13.94 -24.97 4.24
CA ILE A 493 -13.51 -24.10 5.35
C ILE A 493 -13.46 -24.97 6.61
N ARG A 494 -12.26 -25.12 7.17
CA ARG A 494 -11.97 -25.93 8.35
C ARG A 494 -11.39 -25.03 9.44
N TYR A 495 -12.14 -24.88 10.52
CA TYR A 495 -11.57 -24.48 11.79
C TYR A 495 -12.13 -25.41 12.88
N PRO A 496 -11.28 -25.83 13.84
CA PRO A 496 -11.72 -26.51 15.03
C PRO A 496 -12.77 -25.65 15.79
N ALA A 497 -13.90 -26.24 16.21
CA ALA A 497 -14.98 -25.51 16.90
C ALA A 497 -14.51 -24.93 18.26
N ASP A 498 -13.57 -25.64 18.88
CA ASP A 498 -12.78 -25.30 20.06
C ASP A 498 -12.08 -23.93 19.99
N ILE A 499 -11.76 -23.41 18.80
CA ILE A 499 -11.04 -22.14 18.68
C ILE A 499 -11.89 -20.92 19.04
N LEU A 500 -13.21 -21.00 18.82
CA LEU A 500 -14.12 -19.93 19.20
C LEU A 500 -14.80 -20.22 20.55
N PHE A 501 -15.14 -21.48 20.80
CA PHE A 501 -15.83 -21.92 22.01
C PHE A 501 -15.42 -23.35 22.39
N ASP A 502 -14.72 -23.51 23.51
CA ASP A 502 -14.38 -24.81 24.09
C ASP A 502 -15.57 -25.41 24.86
N GLY A 503 -16.04 -26.61 24.48
CA GLY A 503 -16.99 -27.40 25.29
C GLY A 503 -18.27 -27.83 24.59
N ASN A 504 -19.11 -28.57 25.31
CA ASN A 504 -20.37 -29.12 24.81
C ASN A 504 -21.47 -28.06 24.87
N VAL A 505 -21.80 -27.47 23.71
CA VAL A 505 -22.77 -26.37 23.58
C VAL A 505 -24.19 -26.73 24.02
N GLU A 506 -24.50 -28.03 24.07
CA GLU A 506 -25.75 -28.59 24.62
C GLU A 506 -25.90 -28.33 26.13
N GLU A 507 -24.83 -27.96 26.84
CA GLU A 507 -24.84 -27.73 28.30
C GLU A 507 -25.22 -26.29 28.69
N PHE A 508 -25.49 -25.39 27.73
CA PHE A 508 -25.82 -23.98 27.99
C PHE A 508 -27.32 -23.69 27.75
N PRO A 509 -28.19 -23.83 28.77
CA PRO A 509 -29.60 -23.46 28.65
C PRO A 509 -29.74 -21.95 28.40
N GLY A 510 -30.56 -21.57 27.40
CA GLY A 510 -30.83 -20.18 27.05
C GLY A 510 -30.24 -19.70 25.72
N LEU A 511 -29.43 -20.54 25.06
CA LEU A 511 -29.05 -20.29 23.67
C LEU A 511 -30.26 -20.50 22.74
N THR A 512 -30.41 -19.65 21.72
CA THR A 512 -31.36 -19.92 20.63
C THR A 512 -30.84 -21.05 19.74
N GLU A 513 -31.64 -21.50 18.77
CA GLU A 513 -31.16 -22.46 17.76
C GLU A 513 -29.96 -21.90 16.97
N LEU A 514 -30.03 -20.62 16.58
CA LEU A 514 -28.93 -19.93 15.89
C LEU A 514 -27.71 -19.74 16.79
N GLY A 515 -27.93 -19.43 18.07
CA GLY A 515 -26.88 -19.35 19.08
C GLY A 515 -26.17 -20.69 19.26
N ARG A 516 -26.91 -21.77 19.47
CA ARG A 516 -26.36 -23.14 19.54
C ARG A 516 -25.62 -23.50 18.26
N ALA A 517 -26.20 -23.28 17.09
CA ALA A 517 -25.56 -23.56 15.82
C ALA A 517 -24.25 -22.76 15.66
N THR A 518 -24.23 -21.49 16.07
CA THR A 518 -23.05 -20.64 15.98
C THR A 518 -21.96 -21.01 16.98
N LEU A 519 -22.32 -21.48 18.17
CA LEU A 519 -21.35 -21.91 19.18
C LEU A 519 -20.83 -23.32 18.89
N HIS A 520 -21.68 -24.23 18.42
CA HIS A 520 -21.32 -25.64 18.19
C HIS A 520 -20.56 -25.85 16.88
N ALA A 521 -20.95 -25.12 15.84
CA ALA A 521 -20.30 -25.16 14.53
C ALA A 521 -20.47 -23.79 13.87
N PRO A 522 -19.61 -22.80 14.24
CA PRO A 522 -19.78 -21.42 13.81
C PRO A 522 -20.03 -21.35 12.31
N PRO A 523 -21.05 -20.61 11.84
CA PRO A 523 -21.30 -20.49 10.41
C PRO A 523 -20.12 -19.78 9.77
N THR A 524 -19.60 -20.34 8.69
CA THR A 524 -18.52 -19.69 7.95
C THR A 524 -19.01 -18.34 7.42
N SER A 525 -18.10 -17.42 7.12
CA SER A 525 -18.43 -16.13 6.48
C SER A 525 -19.31 -16.28 5.23
N VAL A 526 -19.15 -17.37 4.46
CA VAL A 526 -19.97 -17.69 3.30
C VAL A 526 -21.42 -18.01 3.69
N MET A 527 -21.64 -18.67 4.83
CA MET A 527 -22.97 -18.95 5.36
C MET A 527 -23.65 -17.70 5.92
N ASN A 528 -22.89 -16.78 6.53
CA ASN A 528 -23.40 -15.46 6.95
C ASN A 528 -23.84 -14.62 5.74
N LEU A 529 -23.23 -14.80 4.57
CA LEU A 529 -23.52 -14.02 3.37
C LEU A 529 -24.72 -14.52 2.55
N LYS A 530 -25.44 -15.54 2.99
CA LYS A 530 -26.67 -15.98 2.33
C LYS A 530 -27.72 -14.86 2.32
N ALA A 531 -28.48 -14.77 1.24
CA ALA A 531 -29.65 -13.91 1.19
C ALA A 531 -30.58 -14.26 2.36
N HIS A 532 -31.14 -13.23 3.00
CA HIS A 532 -32.03 -13.40 4.16
C HIS A 532 -31.39 -14.13 5.36
N SER A 533 -30.07 -14.03 5.50
CA SER A 533 -29.41 -14.47 6.74
C SER A 533 -29.95 -13.67 7.93
N PRO A 534 -30.41 -14.33 9.01
CA PRO A 534 -30.91 -13.64 10.21
C PRO A 534 -29.90 -12.65 10.79
N ILE A 535 -28.60 -12.96 10.69
CA ILE A 535 -27.52 -12.09 11.13
C ILE A 535 -27.49 -10.81 10.29
N LEU A 536 -27.47 -10.91 8.95
CA LEU A 536 -27.39 -9.71 8.09
C LEU A 536 -28.64 -8.85 8.14
N GLU A 537 -29.83 -9.46 8.19
CA GLU A 537 -31.08 -8.72 8.36
C GLU A 537 -31.09 -7.95 9.68
N SER A 538 -30.60 -8.58 10.75
CA SER A 538 -30.47 -7.93 12.05
C SER A 538 -29.46 -6.81 12.03
N VAL A 539 -28.26 -7.01 11.46
CA VAL A 539 -27.25 -5.96 11.31
C VAL A 539 -27.79 -4.77 10.52
N LYS A 540 -28.57 -5.00 9.46
CA LYS A 540 -29.20 -3.93 8.69
C LYS A 540 -30.24 -3.18 9.52
N SER A 541 -30.98 -3.87 10.38
CA SER A 541 -32.01 -3.26 11.24
C SER A 541 -31.45 -2.41 12.39
N LEU A 542 -30.18 -2.64 12.78
CA LEU A 542 -29.55 -1.87 13.85
C LEU A 542 -29.51 -0.36 13.51
N PRO A 543 -29.79 0.55 14.44
CA PRO A 543 -29.69 1.98 14.19
C PRO A 543 -28.23 2.37 13.87
N ILE A 544 -28.06 3.31 12.93
CA ILE A 544 -26.78 3.99 12.74
C ILE A 544 -26.62 4.96 13.92
N GLY A 545 -25.59 4.77 14.75
CA GLY A 545 -25.49 5.45 16.04
C GLY A 545 -25.23 6.95 15.96
N ARG A 546 -24.73 7.44 14.82
CA ARG A 546 -24.63 8.87 14.51
C ARG A 546 -24.95 9.14 13.04
N LYS A 547 -25.71 10.21 12.77
CA LYS A 547 -25.93 10.69 11.38
C LYS A 547 -24.58 11.03 10.74
N MET A 548 -24.21 10.29 9.71
CA MET A 548 -22.98 10.47 8.95
C MET A 548 -23.21 10.18 7.46
N PRO A 549 -22.43 10.78 6.53
CA PRO A 549 -22.53 10.46 5.12
C PRO A 549 -22.13 9.01 4.82
N LEU A 550 -23.00 8.29 4.10
CA LEU A 550 -22.76 6.96 3.57
C LEU A 550 -22.70 7.02 2.04
N HIS A 551 -21.78 6.29 1.44
CA HIS A 551 -21.59 6.25 -0.01
C HIS A 551 -21.57 4.81 -0.52
N SER A 552 -22.13 4.57 -1.70
CA SER A 552 -22.21 3.25 -2.32
C SER A 552 -21.55 3.25 -3.71
N ILE A 553 -20.62 2.33 -3.93
CA ILE A 553 -20.02 2.06 -5.24
C ILE A 553 -20.42 0.65 -5.64
N ILE A 554 -21.35 0.55 -6.60
CA ILE A 554 -21.98 -0.70 -7.00
C ILE A 554 -21.38 -1.20 -8.32
N GLY A 555 -21.12 -2.49 -8.41
CA GLY A 555 -20.71 -3.14 -9.67
C GLY A 555 -21.91 -3.62 -10.47
N LYS A 556 -21.85 -3.48 -11.79
CA LYS A 556 -22.84 -4.02 -12.72
C LYS A 556 -22.17 -4.68 -13.91
N ILE A 557 -22.64 -5.85 -14.32
CA ILE A 557 -22.29 -6.46 -15.61
C ILE A 557 -23.54 -6.80 -16.42
N GLY A 558 -23.43 -6.58 -17.72
CA GLY A 558 -24.44 -6.91 -18.70
C GLY A 558 -25.58 -5.90 -18.72
N ASP A 559 -26.57 -6.18 -19.55
CA ASP A 559 -27.54 -5.18 -19.98
C ASP A 559 -28.84 -5.20 -19.18
N LYS A 560 -28.91 -6.01 -18.12
CA LYS A 560 -30.08 -6.06 -17.25
C LYS A 560 -30.39 -4.66 -16.67
N PRO A 561 -31.68 -4.32 -16.49
CA PRO A 561 -32.08 -3.14 -15.72
C PRO A 561 -31.40 -3.12 -14.34
N LEU A 562 -31.09 -1.93 -13.81
CA LEU A 562 -30.33 -1.78 -12.57
C LEU A 562 -30.92 -2.57 -11.38
N PRO A 563 -32.25 -2.56 -11.12
CA PRO A 563 -32.84 -3.31 -10.02
C PRO A 563 -32.60 -4.84 -10.09
N GLU A 564 -32.48 -5.38 -11.29
CA GLU A 564 -32.24 -6.81 -11.55
C GLU A 564 -30.76 -7.14 -11.81
N SER A 565 -29.90 -6.12 -11.73
CA SER A 565 -28.49 -6.24 -12.08
C SER A 565 -27.65 -6.79 -10.91
N ASN A 566 -26.43 -7.20 -11.23
CA ASN A 566 -25.46 -7.69 -10.26
C ASN A 566 -24.04 -7.54 -10.83
N ASP A 567 -23.04 -7.69 -9.96
CA ASP A 567 -21.62 -7.68 -10.32
C ASP A 567 -21.03 -9.10 -10.53
N LYS A 568 -21.91 -10.09 -10.80
CA LYS A 568 -21.71 -11.56 -10.79
C LYS A 568 -21.72 -12.22 -9.41
N MET A 569 -21.70 -11.45 -8.32
CA MET A 569 -21.68 -11.99 -6.95
C MET A 569 -22.76 -11.36 -6.08
N VAL A 570 -22.90 -10.05 -6.08
CA VAL A 570 -23.83 -9.30 -5.23
C VAL A 570 -24.86 -8.62 -6.12
N PRO A 571 -26.16 -8.86 -5.90
CA PRO A 571 -27.22 -8.17 -6.62
C PRO A 571 -27.42 -6.73 -6.14
N TYR A 572 -27.89 -5.87 -7.04
CA TYR A 572 -28.12 -4.44 -6.76
C TYR A 572 -28.96 -4.22 -5.50
N TRP A 573 -30.08 -4.94 -5.35
CA TRP A 573 -30.98 -4.82 -4.20
C TRP A 573 -30.30 -5.08 -2.86
N SER A 574 -29.22 -5.87 -2.84
CA SER A 574 -28.45 -6.14 -1.63
C SER A 574 -27.38 -5.09 -1.38
N SER A 575 -26.75 -4.56 -2.43
CA SER A 575 -25.72 -3.52 -2.32
C SER A 575 -26.24 -2.10 -2.17
N HIS A 576 -27.49 -1.86 -2.57
CA HIS A 576 -28.13 -0.56 -2.48
C HIS A 576 -28.49 -0.21 -1.02
N LEU A 577 -28.33 1.07 -0.66
CA LEU A 577 -28.76 1.64 0.62
C LEU A 577 -29.54 2.92 0.33
N ASP A 578 -30.78 2.99 0.80
CA ASP A 578 -31.63 4.18 0.64
C ASP A 578 -31.04 5.39 1.40
N GLU A 579 -30.30 5.14 2.47
CA GLU A 579 -29.67 6.15 3.32
C GLU A 579 -28.34 6.68 2.75
N ALA A 580 -27.84 6.12 1.64
CA ALA A 580 -26.60 6.58 1.02
C ALA A 580 -26.80 7.95 0.36
N VAL A 581 -25.93 8.91 0.69
CA VAL A 581 -25.97 10.26 0.12
C VAL A 581 -25.36 10.34 -1.27
N SER A 582 -24.57 9.34 -1.68
CA SER A 582 -24.24 9.12 -3.09
C SER A 582 -24.15 7.64 -3.43
N GLU A 583 -24.53 7.32 -4.66
CA GLU A 583 -24.40 6.00 -5.24
C GLU A 583 -23.93 6.12 -6.69
N ILE A 584 -22.91 5.35 -7.06
CA ILE A 584 -22.51 5.19 -8.47
C ILE A 584 -22.56 3.72 -8.88
N VAL A 585 -22.82 3.50 -10.16
CA VAL A 585 -22.82 2.17 -10.78
C VAL A 585 -21.65 2.07 -11.75
N VAL A 586 -20.73 1.17 -11.45
CA VAL A 586 -19.50 0.94 -12.21
C VAL A 586 -19.66 -0.33 -13.06
N PRO A 587 -19.37 -0.29 -14.38
CA PRO A 587 -19.57 -1.41 -15.29
C PRO A 587 -18.48 -2.50 -15.13
N THR A 588 -18.42 -3.14 -13.96
CA THR A 588 -17.38 -4.10 -13.62
C THR A 588 -17.86 -5.25 -12.75
N LYS A 589 -17.03 -6.30 -12.66
CA LYS A 589 -17.28 -7.47 -11.81
C LYS A 589 -16.81 -7.25 -10.37
N HIS A 590 -17.40 -8.00 -9.45
CA HIS A 590 -17.12 -7.94 -8.00
C HIS A 590 -15.63 -7.90 -7.62
N GLY A 591 -14.81 -8.73 -8.31
CA GLY A 591 -13.39 -8.82 -8.05
C GLY A 591 -12.59 -7.58 -8.43
N HIS A 592 -13.06 -6.81 -9.41
CA HIS A 592 -12.33 -5.70 -10.04
C HIS A 592 -12.68 -4.31 -9.47
N ILE A 593 -13.81 -4.19 -8.77
CA ILE A 593 -14.35 -2.90 -8.31
C ILE A 593 -13.33 -2.01 -7.57
N ALA A 594 -12.50 -2.58 -6.68
CA ALA A 594 -11.57 -1.82 -5.86
C ALA A 594 -10.36 -1.26 -6.64
N HIS A 595 -10.16 -1.69 -7.88
CA HIS A 595 -9.12 -1.16 -8.76
C HIS A 595 -9.67 -0.69 -10.11
N HIS A 596 -10.98 -0.51 -10.22
CA HIS A 596 -11.58 0.10 -11.39
C HIS A 596 -11.34 1.62 -11.35
N PRO A 597 -10.97 2.27 -12.45
CA PRO A 597 -10.73 3.72 -12.49
C PRO A 597 -11.91 4.53 -11.93
N ASP A 598 -13.15 4.24 -12.35
CA ASP A 598 -14.33 4.98 -11.88
C ASP A 598 -14.57 4.84 -10.37
N SER A 599 -14.30 3.68 -9.78
CA SER A 599 -14.39 3.49 -8.33
C SER A 599 -13.33 4.30 -7.59
N ILE A 600 -12.11 4.35 -8.14
CA ILE A 600 -11.00 5.13 -7.56
C ILE A 600 -11.31 6.62 -7.65
N GLU A 601 -11.86 7.08 -8.78
CA GLU A 601 -12.27 8.47 -8.96
C GLU A 601 -13.40 8.85 -7.99
N GLU A 602 -14.37 7.97 -7.76
CA GLU A 602 -15.41 8.24 -6.77
C GLU A 602 -14.86 8.28 -5.34
N MET A 603 -13.93 7.37 -4.98
CA MET A 603 -13.23 7.47 -3.69
C MET A 603 -12.46 8.80 -3.58
N ARG A 604 -11.77 9.23 -4.64
CA ARG A 604 -11.06 10.52 -4.70
C ARG A 604 -12.03 11.69 -4.48
N ARG A 605 -13.16 11.70 -5.19
CA ARG A 605 -14.22 12.71 -5.06
C ARG A 605 -14.76 12.77 -3.63
N ILE A 606 -15.04 11.61 -3.03
CA ILE A 606 -15.57 11.53 -1.66
C ILE A 606 -14.55 12.02 -0.63
N LEU A 607 -13.27 11.66 -0.76
CA LEU A 607 -12.23 12.15 0.14
C LEU A 607 -12.06 13.67 0.02
N ARG A 608 -12.04 14.23 -1.19
CA ARG A 608 -12.00 15.69 -1.37
C ARG A 608 -13.23 16.39 -0.81
N LEU A 609 -14.41 15.83 -1.00
CA LEU A 609 -15.65 16.34 -0.42
C LEU A 609 -15.57 16.35 1.11
N HIS A 610 -15.05 15.28 1.70
CA HIS A 610 -14.86 15.19 3.15
C HIS A 610 -13.94 16.30 3.68
N LEU A 611 -12.83 16.60 3.00
CA LEU A 611 -11.96 17.73 3.36
C LEU A 611 -12.68 19.08 3.26
N ALA A 612 -13.46 19.29 2.21
CA ALA A 612 -14.19 20.54 1.97
C ALA A 612 -15.29 20.80 3.03
N GLU A 613 -15.80 19.75 3.67
CA GLU A 613 -16.82 19.82 4.72
C GLU A 613 -16.23 19.97 6.13
N LEU A 614 -14.91 19.92 6.30
CA LEU A 614 -14.28 20.08 7.62
C LEU A 614 -14.47 21.50 8.17
N PRO A 615 -14.72 21.66 9.48
CA PRO A 615 -14.79 22.98 10.10
C PRO A 615 -13.46 23.72 9.92
N GLY A 616 -13.47 24.87 9.25
CA GLY A 616 -12.28 25.71 9.03
C GLY A 616 -11.56 25.53 7.69
N THR A 617 -12.02 24.64 6.80
CA THR A 617 -11.50 24.50 5.42
C THR A 617 -12.30 25.29 4.38
N ALA A 618 -13.19 26.19 4.82
CA ALA A 618 -13.87 27.13 3.93
C ALA A 618 -12.81 27.92 3.15
N ARG A 619 -12.68 27.58 1.86
CA ARG A 619 -11.74 28.22 0.93
C ARG A 619 -12.01 29.73 0.94
N HIS A 620 -11.05 30.50 1.46
CA HIS A 620 -10.94 31.92 1.15
C HIS A 620 -10.36 32.11 -0.25
#